data_AF-A0AAN1WEM0-F1
#
_entry.id   AF-A0AAN1WEM0-F1
#
_cell.length_a   1.000
_cell.length_b   1.000
_cell.length_c   1.000
_cell.angle_alpha   90.00
_cell.angle_beta   90.00
_cell.angle_gamma   90.00
#
_symmetry.space_group_name_H-M   'P 1'
#
loop_
_entity.id
_entity.type
_entity.pdbx_description
1 polymer ?
#
loop_
_entity_poly.entity_id
_entity_poly.type
_entity_poly.pdbx_seq_one_letter_code
_entity_poly.pdbx_strand_id
1 'polypeptide(L)'
;MSAEHKEGFLHKSYHVLFVIYAPIALVSIVISFLSKAYIPYVFSVAFLGAGLSFVLACLMWWKFLQHRSIITYEREAGLPYIIRHQFMLMYLPIVFSSMGVCGYYLYVKYVRILSEYQETAPQKITVVLPLKNVLGQPAEDRTQVGHAFGALYVHHPELASKYHFNVIDHQNNYSDNLLERVITSTNEGAPYVVCAYSEVCNQLVKKLDEVEEERLPKRPIVILTLASAMDLSLGKNSVYRFHPRNREDASVLAGYATRENMKTASFIATDDSFGRNAAKEFNEVWQSLGGVVMEGIYLDSVLSEDVASRKISEHFSTEQMPDAIFTSLYQPVTQALANLSQKSNLLLGVNYPHSLVLKLESEGGDMSRVIVSLPLYKLRSPELQNTGGLFTFLTLKKLMEVDQALEQDTELTFDDAWWKYGGPGYLTFERDGQDYRVMMRAAPFDQSLYSQPMEPANVKPQP
;
A
#
# COMPACT_ATOMS: atom_id res chain seq x y z
N MET A 1 -65.22 44.13 7.60
CA MET A 1 -65.02 42.83 6.95
C MET A 1 -63.55 42.73 6.60
N SER A 2 -62.85 41.76 7.18
CA SER A 2 -61.43 41.48 7.01
C SER A 2 -61.13 41.03 5.59
N ALA A 3 -60.36 41.83 4.84
CA ALA A 3 -59.70 41.36 3.65
C ALA A 3 -58.39 40.71 4.08
N GLU A 4 -58.39 39.38 4.17
CA GLU A 4 -57.19 38.57 4.37
C GLU A 4 -56.09 38.99 3.38
N HIS A 5 -55.01 39.57 3.90
CA HIS A 5 -53.76 39.69 3.15
C HIS A 5 -53.25 38.27 2.89
N LYS A 6 -53.52 37.75 1.68
CA LYS A 6 -52.78 36.60 1.14
C LYS A 6 -51.32 37.00 1.02
N GLU A 7 -50.54 36.74 2.07
CA GLU A 7 -49.08 36.79 2.02
C GLU A 7 -48.61 35.94 0.84
N GLY A 8 -48.16 36.60 -0.22
CA GLY A 8 -47.70 35.94 -1.44
C GLY A 8 -46.53 34.99 -1.14
N PHE A 9 -46.39 33.95 -1.94
CA PHE A 9 -45.34 32.93 -1.84
C PHE A 9 -43.91 33.53 -1.70
N LEU A 10 -43.68 34.68 -2.34
CA LEU A 10 -42.44 35.45 -2.21
C LEU A 10 -42.20 35.97 -0.78
N HIS A 11 -43.23 36.43 -0.07
CA HIS A 11 -43.09 36.94 1.30
C HIS A 11 -42.85 35.82 2.32
N LYS A 12 -43.46 34.64 2.13
CA LYS A 12 -43.21 33.45 2.95
C LYS A 12 -41.83 32.84 2.68
N SER A 13 -41.43 32.74 1.41
CA SER A 13 -40.08 32.30 1.03
C SER A 13 -39.00 33.25 1.57
N TYR A 14 -39.28 34.56 1.56
CA TYR A 14 -38.44 35.61 2.12
C TYR A 14 -38.27 35.51 3.65
N HIS A 15 -39.35 35.30 4.40
CA HIS A 15 -39.28 35.21 5.86
C HIS A 15 -38.45 33.99 6.31
N VAL A 16 -38.57 32.88 5.59
CA VAL A 16 -37.78 31.67 5.82
C VAL A 16 -36.31 31.86 5.43
N LEU A 17 -36.00 32.39 4.24
CA LEU A 17 -34.61 32.58 3.79
C LEU A 17 -33.84 33.67 4.58
N PHE A 18 -34.48 34.75 5.02
CA PHE A 18 -33.76 35.90 5.58
C PHE A 18 -33.85 36.07 7.09
N VAL A 19 -35.00 35.76 7.70
CA VAL A 19 -35.14 35.87 9.16
C VAL A 19 -34.65 34.60 9.85
N ILE A 20 -34.71 33.45 9.16
CA ILE A 20 -34.28 32.16 9.73
C ILE A 20 -32.88 31.78 9.22
N TYR A 21 -32.65 31.72 7.89
CA TYR A 21 -31.36 31.22 7.37
C TYR A 21 -30.18 32.18 7.49
N ALA A 22 -30.35 33.50 7.35
CA ALA A 22 -29.23 34.43 7.47
C ALA A 22 -28.63 34.50 8.90
N PRO A 23 -29.45 34.51 9.98
CA PRO A 23 -28.93 34.36 11.34
C PRO A 23 -28.32 32.98 11.59
N ILE A 24 -28.89 31.90 11.03
CA ILE A 24 -28.30 30.55 11.12
C ILE A 24 -26.93 30.50 10.43
N ALA A 25 -26.76 31.15 9.29
CA ALA A 25 -25.47 31.25 8.61
C ALA A 25 -24.46 32.06 9.45
N LEU A 26 -24.91 33.10 10.16
CA LEU A 26 -24.07 33.91 11.04
C LEU A 26 -23.67 33.17 12.32
N VAL A 27 -24.60 32.43 12.93
CA VAL A 27 -24.34 31.51 14.06
C VAL A 27 -23.43 30.36 13.62
N SER A 28 -23.59 29.87 12.40
CA SER A 28 -22.76 28.84 11.78
C SER A 28 -21.31 29.27 11.60
N ILE A 29 -21.07 30.54 11.24
CA ILE A 29 -19.73 31.15 11.19
C ILE A 29 -19.12 31.18 12.61
N VAL A 30 -19.89 31.54 13.65
CA VAL A 30 -19.43 31.51 15.05
C VAL A 30 -19.12 30.08 15.52
N ILE A 31 -19.94 29.09 15.16
CA ILE A 31 -19.71 27.68 15.50
C ILE A 31 -18.50 27.10 14.75
N SER A 32 -18.18 27.60 13.55
CA SER A 32 -16.98 27.18 12.78
C SER A 32 -15.66 27.51 13.49
N PHE A 33 -15.66 28.49 14.40
CA PHE A 33 -14.51 28.78 15.28
C PHE A 33 -14.37 27.80 16.44
N LEU A 34 -15.40 27.02 16.77
CA LEU A 34 -15.46 26.20 17.99
C LEU A 34 -15.41 24.68 17.75
N SER A 35 -15.62 24.17 16.52
CA SER A 35 -15.58 22.71 16.28
C SER A 35 -15.18 22.33 14.84
N LYS A 36 -14.15 21.47 14.71
CA LYS A 36 -13.61 20.98 13.42
C LYS A 36 -14.50 19.96 12.71
N ALA A 37 -15.42 19.29 13.40
CA ALA A 37 -16.12 18.11 12.88
C ALA A 37 -17.29 18.43 11.91
N TYR A 38 -17.89 19.62 11.99
CA TYR A 38 -19.12 19.97 11.23
C TYR A 38 -18.89 21.03 10.14
N ILE A 39 -17.64 21.47 9.96
CA ILE A 39 -17.26 22.56 9.07
C ILE A 39 -17.72 22.36 7.61
N PRO A 40 -17.60 21.17 6.97
CA PRO A 40 -17.95 21.02 5.55
C PRO A 40 -19.46 21.20 5.29
N TYR A 41 -20.30 20.58 6.12
CA TYR A 41 -21.76 20.61 5.96
C TYR A 41 -22.31 22.03 6.17
N VAL A 42 -21.81 22.70 7.21
CA VAL A 42 -22.20 24.08 7.55
C VAL A 42 -21.82 25.07 6.43
N PHE A 43 -20.61 24.93 5.86
CA PHE A 43 -20.19 25.77 4.75
C PHE A 43 -20.94 25.50 3.44
N SER A 44 -21.27 24.24 3.12
CA SER A 44 -22.09 23.91 1.94
C SER A 44 -23.49 24.52 2.02
N VAL A 45 -24.12 24.48 3.20
CA VAL A 45 -25.44 25.10 3.43
C VAL A 45 -25.35 26.63 3.37
N ALA A 46 -24.31 27.24 3.96
CA ALA A 46 -24.08 28.68 3.88
C ALA A 46 -23.81 29.16 2.45
N PHE A 47 -23.05 28.38 1.66
CA PHE A 47 -22.76 28.69 0.25
C PHE A 47 -24.01 28.60 -0.62
N LEU A 48 -24.84 27.56 -0.44
CA LEU A 48 -26.14 27.45 -1.12
C LEU A 48 -27.07 28.62 -0.75
N GLY A 49 -27.11 29.00 0.53
CA GLY A 49 -27.87 30.16 1.00
C GLY A 49 -27.38 31.48 0.38
N ALA A 50 -26.06 31.67 0.28
CA ALA A 50 -25.47 32.84 -0.37
C ALA A 50 -25.75 32.88 -1.88
N GLY A 51 -25.67 31.74 -2.58
CA GLY A 51 -26.00 31.63 -4.00
C GLY A 51 -27.47 31.93 -4.30
N LEU A 52 -28.39 31.38 -3.52
CA LEU A 52 -29.82 31.69 -3.61
C LEU A 52 -30.12 33.18 -3.34
N SER A 53 -29.42 33.77 -2.37
CA SER A 53 -29.53 35.18 -2.02
C SER A 53 -29.04 36.10 -3.15
N PHE A 54 -27.99 35.71 -3.87
CA PHE A 54 -27.49 36.42 -5.05
C PHE A 54 -28.49 36.39 -6.22
N VAL A 55 -29.07 35.23 -6.51
CA VAL A 55 -30.10 35.10 -7.56
C VAL A 55 -31.31 35.98 -7.24
N LEU A 56 -31.76 35.98 -5.99
CA LEU A 56 -32.84 36.87 -5.54
C LEU A 56 -32.47 38.35 -5.68
N ALA A 57 -31.23 38.75 -5.33
CA ALA A 57 -30.75 40.11 -5.51
C ALA A 57 -30.77 40.54 -7.00
N CYS A 58 -30.33 39.68 -7.91
CA CYS A 58 -30.39 39.94 -9.36
C CYS A 58 -31.83 40.09 -9.86
N LEU A 59 -32.76 39.23 -9.41
CA LEU A 59 -34.18 39.33 -9.75
C LEU A 59 -34.81 40.63 -9.22
N MET A 60 -34.44 41.03 -8.00
CA MET A 60 -34.88 42.28 -7.39
C MET A 60 -34.35 43.50 -8.14
N TRP A 61 -33.07 43.48 -8.54
CA TRP A 61 -32.46 44.54 -9.33
C TRP A 61 -33.13 44.68 -10.70
N TRP A 62 -33.41 43.55 -11.35
CA TRP A 62 -34.15 43.51 -12.61
C TRP A 62 -35.55 44.11 -12.45
N LYS A 63 -36.28 43.74 -11.41
CA LYS A 63 -37.61 44.30 -11.10
C LYS A 63 -37.58 45.78 -10.74
N PHE A 64 -36.55 46.23 -10.03
CA PHE A 64 -36.33 47.64 -9.74
C PHE A 64 -36.10 48.45 -11.02
N LEU A 65 -35.27 47.95 -11.94
CA LEU A 65 -35.06 48.59 -13.23
C LEU A 65 -36.34 48.67 -14.07
N GLN A 66 -37.16 47.60 -14.06
CA GLN A 66 -38.45 47.56 -14.78
C GLN A 66 -39.49 48.55 -14.22
N HIS A 67 -39.43 48.88 -12.94
CA HIS A 67 -40.47 49.70 -12.27
C HIS A 67 -39.95 51.06 -11.79
N ARG A 68 -38.75 51.46 -12.24
CA ARG A 68 -38.06 52.70 -11.84
C ARG A 68 -38.89 53.97 -11.96
N SER A 69 -39.79 54.05 -12.94
CA SER A 69 -40.66 55.22 -13.17
C SER A 69 -41.80 55.39 -12.15
N ILE A 70 -42.16 54.32 -11.43
CA ILE A 70 -43.26 54.31 -10.45
C ILE A 70 -42.76 54.70 -9.05
N ILE A 71 -41.45 54.60 -8.82
CA ILE A 71 -40.80 54.81 -7.51
C ILE A 71 -40.81 56.27 -7.08
N THR A 72 -40.91 57.23 -8.01
CA THR A 72 -41.11 58.66 -7.69
C THR A 72 -42.40 58.94 -6.91
N TYR A 73 -43.36 58.00 -6.91
CA TYR A 73 -44.63 58.06 -6.15
C TYR A 73 -44.68 57.01 -5.02
N GLU A 74 -43.53 56.75 -4.39
CA GLU A 74 -43.31 55.67 -3.40
C GLU A 74 -44.35 55.58 -2.26
N ARG A 75 -45.00 56.69 -1.89
CA ARG A 75 -46.04 56.74 -0.84
C ARG A 75 -47.42 56.31 -1.32
N GLU A 76 -47.74 56.46 -2.59
CA GLU A 76 -49.08 56.19 -3.14
C GLU A 76 -49.15 54.83 -3.87
N ALA A 77 -48.02 54.34 -4.38
CA ALA A 77 -47.99 53.17 -5.26
C ALA A 77 -48.10 51.80 -4.55
N GLY A 78 -48.21 51.75 -3.21
CA GLY A 78 -48.37 50.49 -2.47
C GLY A 78 -47.28 49.45 -2.75
N LEU A 79 -46.06 49.90 -3.05
CA LEU A 79 -44.98 49.02 -3.51
C LEU A 79 -44.53 48.06 -2.39
N PRO A 80 -44.31 46.77 -2.71
CA PRO A 80 -43.73 45.81 -1.78
C PRO A 80 -42.41 46.33 -1.21
N TYR A 81 -42.21 46.18 0.11
CA TYR A 81 -41.05 46.69 0.86
C TYR A 81 -39.70 46.30 0.22
N ILE A 82 -39.65 45.13 -0.41
CA ILE A 82 -38.48 44.55 -1.09
C ILE A 82 -37.97 45.38 -2.28
N ILE A 83 -38.82 46.21 -2.92
CA ILE A 83 -38.46 47.03 -4.09
C ILE A 83 -37.95 48.42 -3.68
N ARG A 84 -38.03 48.77 -2.38
CA ARG A 84 -37.60 50.10 -1.90
C ARG A 84 -36.08 50.24 -1.97
N HIS A 85 -35.65 51.37 -2.51
CA HIS A 85 -34.24 51.71 -2.71
C HIS A 85 -33.39 51.64 -1.42
N GLN A 86 -33.96 52.04 -0.28
CA GLN A 86 -33.30 51.99 1.04
C GLN A 86 -32.96 50.55 1.47
N PHE A 87 -33.83 49.59 1.15
CA PHE A 87 -33.61 48.19 1.50
C PHE A 87 -32.50 47.56 0.65
N MET A 88 -32.50 47.82 -0.67
CA MET A 88 -31.43 47.37 -1.56
C MET A 88 -30.05 47.90 -1.13
N LEU A 89 -29.97 49.18 -0.74
CA LEU A 89 -28.73 49.81 -0.29
C LEU A 89 -28.17 49.18 1.00
N MET A 90 -29.03 48.76 1.93
CA MET A 90 -28.58 48.05 3.15
C MET A 90 -28.23 46.58 2.89
N TYR A 91 -28.88 45.96 1.90
CA TYR A 91 -28.80 44.52 1.67
C TYR A 91 -27.61 44.09 0.80
N LEU A 92 -27.26 44.87 -0.22
CA LEU A 92 -26.13 44.58 -1.11
C LEU A 92 -24.80 44.39 -0.37
N PRO A 93 -24.41 45.24 0.60
CA PRO A 93 -23.17 45.05 1.35
C PRO A 93 -23.12 43.72 2.10
N ILE A 94 -24.26 43.24 2.65
CA ILE A 94 -24.32 41.99 3.42
C ILE A 94 -24.12 40.78 2.50
N VAL A 95 -24.76 40.78 1.32
CA VAL A 95 -24.59 39.71 0.33
C VAL A 95 -23.17 39.67 -0.20
N PHE A 96 -22.60 40.82 -0.60
CA PHE A 96 -21.23 40.88 -1.10
C PHE A 96 -20.21 40.49 -0.04
N SER A 97 -20.41 40.89 1.22
CA SER A 97 -19.53 40.50 2.33
C SER A 97 -19.60 39.00 2.60
N SER A 98 -20.80 38.40 2.61
CA SER A 98 -20.99 36.96 2.80
C SER A 98 -20.36 36.14 1.67
N MET A 99 -20.56 36.55 0.41
CA MET A 99 -19.89 35.92 -0.74
C MET A 99 -18.37 36.06 -0.68
N GLY A 100 -17.86 37.23 -0.28
CA GLY A 100 -16.43 37.49 -0.13
C GLY A 100 -15.78 36.57 0.91
N VAL A 101 -16.41 36.39 2.07
CA VAL A 101 -15.91 35.51 3.14
C VAL A 101 -15.95 34.04 2.72
N CYS A 102 -17.03 33.59 2.09
CA CYS A 102 -17.13 32.22 1.57
C CYS A 102 -16.12 31.95 0.45
N GLY A 103 -15.93 32.90 -0.47
CA GLY A 103 -14.94 32.83 -1.55
C GLY A 103 -13.51 32.79 -1.01
N TYR A 104 -13.20 33.62 -0.01
CA TYR A 104 -11.91 33.61 0.67
C TYR A 104 -11.63 32.27 1.37
N TYR A 105 -12.62 31.71 2.06
CA TYR A 105 -12.48 30.41 2.71
C TYR A 105 -12.23 29.27 1.70
N LEU A 106 -12.95 29.25 0.58
CA LEU A 106 -12.72 28.27 -0.49
C LEU A 106 -11.32 28.44 -1.12
N TYR A 107 -10.89 29.68 -1.33
CA TYR A 107 -9.56 29.99 -1.85
C TYR A 107 -8.46 29.51 -0.88
N VAL A 108 -8.54 29.86 0.40
CA VAL A 108 -7.53 29.46 1.39
C VAL A 108 -7.53 27.95 1.63
N LYS A 109 -8.69 27.30 1.68
CA LYS A 109 -8.76 25.88 2.01
C LYS A 109 -8.46 24.96 0.83
N TYR A 110 -8.87 25.31 -0.38
CA TYR A 110 -8.72 24.42 -1.52
C TYR A 110 -7.66 24.93 -2.48
N VAL A 111 -7.69 26.21 -2.86
CA VAL A 111 -6.77 26.74 -3.87
C VAL A 111 -5.36 26.92 -3.30
N ARG A 112 -5.22 27.49 -2.10
CA ARG A 112 -3.91 27.68 -1.46
C ARG A 112 -3.28 26.34 -1.05
N ILE A 113 -4.08 25.39 -0.57
CA ILE A 113 -3.60 24.03 -0.27
C ILE A 113 -3.16 23.33 -1.57
N LEU A 114 -3.91 23.48 -2.67
CA LEU A 114 -3.51 22.95 -3.98
C LEU A 114 -2.26 23.65 -4.54
N SER A 115 -2.10 24.96 -4.35
CA SER A 115 -0.91 25.69 -4.81
C SER A 115 0.32 25.35 -3.99
N GLU A 116 0.19 25.22 -2.66
CA GLU A 116 1.28 24.76 -1.78
C GLU A 116 1.65 23.29 -2.10
N TYR A 117 0.68 22.42 -2.45
CA TYR A 117 0.95 21.05 -2.93
C TYR A 117 1.58 21.00 -4.33
N GLN A 118 1.33 21.99 -5.19
CA GLN A 118 1.95 22.09 -6.51
C GLN A 118 3.39 22.61 -6.46
N GLU A 119 3.77 23.36 -5.40
CA GLU A 119 5.10 23.96 -5.28
C GLU A 119 6.21 22.94 -4.90
N THR A 120 5.87 21.76 -4.36
CA THR A 120 6.82 20.66 -4.17
C THR A 120 6.34 19.41 -4.89
N ALA A 121 6.87 19.16 -6.10
CA ALA A 121 6.58 17.93 -6.82
C ALA A 121 6.94 16.71 -5.94
N PRO A 122 6.08 15.70 -5.83
CA PRO A 122 6.34 14.54 -4.98
C PRO A 122 7.55 13.76 -5.47
N GLN A 123 8.35 13.27 -4.54
CA GLN A 123 9.51 12.45 -4.81
C GLN A 123 9.09 11.14 -5.47
N LYS A 124 9.73 10.76 -6.58
CA LYS A 124 9.34 9.56 -7.32
C LYS A 124 10.09 8.32 -6.80
N ILE A 125 9.36 7.23 -6.59
CA ILE A 125 9.91 5.89 -6.32
C ILE A 125 9.41 4.96 -7.44
N THR A 126 10.34 4.33 -8.16
CA THR A 126 9.98 3.29 -9.13
C THR A 126 9.78 1.98 -8.41
N VAL A 127 8.61 1.34 -8.56
CA VAL A 127 8.33 0.04 -7.94
C VAL A 127 8.13 -1.00 -9.04
N VAL A 128 9.04 -1.96 -9.11
CA VAL A 128 9.09 -3.04 -10.10
C VAL A 128 8.58 -4.32 -9.42
N LEU A 129 7.37 -4.75 -9.77
CA LEU A 129 6.71 -5.90 -9.14
C LEU A 129 5.82 -6.67 -10.13
N PRO A 130 5.47 -7.95 -9.88
CA PRO A 130 4.60 -8.70 -10.77
C PRO A 130 3.13 -8.41 -10.44
N LEU A 131 2.39 -7.84 -11.39
CA LEU A 131 0.92 -7.76 -11.31
C LEU A 131 0.26 -8.96 -11.99
N LYS A 132 0.94 -9.51 -13.00
CA LYS A 132 0.53 -10.70 -13.74
C LYS A 132 1.69 -11.68 -13.85
N ASN A 133 1.42 -12.91 -14.26
CA ASN A 133 2.45 -13.82 -14.76
C ASN A 133 2.61 -13.67 -16.29
N VAL A 134 3.56 -14.39 -16.87
CA VAL A 134 3.84 -14.40 -18.31
C VAL A 134 2.62 -14.85 -19.14
N LEU A 135 1.71 -15.64 -18.55
CA LEU A 135 0.46 -16.07 -19.18
C LEU A 135 -0.68 -15.03 -19.05
N GLY A 136 -0.42 -13.87 -18.43
CA GLY A 136 -1.39 -12.81 -18.22
C GLY A 136 -2.37 -13.05 -17.06
N GLN A 137 -2.19 -14.12 -16.29
CA GLN A 137 -2.99 -14.39 -15.09
C GLN A 137 -2.53 -13.47 -13.94
N PRO A 138 -3.43 -13.03 -13.05
CA PRO A 138 -3.03 -12.23 -11.88
C PRO A 138 -1.98 -12.96 -11.04
N ALA A 139 -0.96 -12.24 -10.57
CA ALA A 139 -0.02 -12.79 -9.61
C ALA A 139 -0.72 -13.05 -8.26
N GLU A 140 -0.39 -14.15 -7.59
CA GLU A 140 -1.04 -14.58 -6.33
C GLU A 140 -0.96 -13.49 -5.24
N ASP A 141 0.20 -12.86 -5.06
CA ASP A 141 0.40 -11.83 -4.04
C ASP A 141 -0.08 -10.42 -4.44
N ARG A 142 -0.61 -10.24 -5.66
CA ARG A 142 -0.99 -8.91 -6.20
C ARG A 142 -1.92 -8.14 -5.27
N THR A 143 -2.96 -8.80 -4.76
CA THR A 143 -3.96 -8.16 -3.87
C THR A 143 -3.31 -7.66 -2.60
N GLN A 144 -2.38 -8.42 -2.04
CA GLN A 144 -1.73 -8.14 -0.77
C GLN A 144 -0.66 -7.05 -0.91
N VAL A 145 0.07 -7.05 -2.01
CA VAL A 145 0.90 -5.92 -2.44
C VAL A 145 0.04 -4.65 -2.58
N GLY A 146 -1.14 -4.74 -3.20
CA GLY A 146 -2.10 -3.63 -3.28
C GLY A 146 -2.55 -3.10 -1.91
N HIS A 147 -2.85 -4.01 -0.97
CA HIS A 147 -3.17 -3.64 0.41
C HIS A 147 -2.01 -2.94 1.11
N ALA A 148 -0.75 -3.33 0.83
CA ALA A 148 0.43 -2.67 1.38
C ALA A 148 0.51 -1.19 0.99
N PHE A 149 0.25 -0.87 -0.28
CA PHE A 149 0.16 0.52 -0.74
C PHE A 149 -0.98 1.25 -0.02
N GLY A 150 -2.16 0.65 0.06
CA GLY A 150 -3.30 1.24 0.78
C GLY A 150 -2.97 1.52 2.26
N ALA A 151 -2.32 0.58 2.93
CA ALA A 151 -1.90 0.69 4.33
C ALA A 151 -0.92 1.85 4.55
N LEU A 152 0.01 2.11 3.62
CA LEU A 152 0.91 3.27 3.70
C LEU A 152 0.13 4.58 3.72
N TYR A 153 -0.85 4.74 2.82
CA TYR A 153 -1.66 5.96 2.75
C TYR A 153 -2.61 6.13 3.95
N VAL A 154 -3.07 5.03 4.55
CA VAL A 154 -3.98 5.06 5.70
C VAL A 154 -3.24 5.33 7.00
N HIS A 155 -2.11 4.64 7.24
CA HIS A 155 -1.41 4.68 8.52
C HIS A 155 -0.29 5.73 8.58
N HIS A 156 0.25 6.14 7.43
CA HIS A 156 1.32 7.13 7.33
C HIS A 156 1.04 8.18 6.23
N PRO A 157 -0.10 8.89 6.27
CA PRO A 157 -0.47 9.86 5.23
C PRO A 157 0.53 11.01 5.08
N GLU A 158 1.17 11.43 6.16
CA GLU A 158 2.23 12.46 6.18
C GLU A 158 3.51 12.02 5.45
N LEU A 159 3.81 10.72 5.48
CA LEU A 159 4.94 10.13 4.77
C LEU A 159 4.55 9.94 3.30
N ALA A 160 3.46 9.21 3.06
CA ALA A 160 3.04 8.79 1.73
C ALA A 160 2.67 9.96 0.80
N SER A 161 2.15 11.07 1.33
CA SER A 161 1.77 12.23 0.51
C SER A 161 2.93 12.99 -0.12
N LYS A 162 4.18 12.74 0.32
CA LYS A 162 5.39 13.30 -0.29
C LYS A 162 5.91 12.49 -1.47
N TYR A 163 5.39 11.27 -1.69
CA TYR A 163 5.92 10.35 -2.69
C TYR A 163 4.92 10.02 -3.78
N HIS A 164 5.45 9.73 -4.97
CA HIS A 164 4.70 9.18 -6.09
C HIS A 164 5.30 7.84 -6.50
N PHE A 165 4.49 6.78 -6.53
CA PHE A 165 4.93 5.44 -6.91
C PHE A 165 4.71 5.18 -8.40
N ASN A 166 5.79 5.07 -9.17
CA ASN A 166 5.76 4.64 -10.56
C ASN A 166 5.83 3.11 -10.63
N VAL A 167 4.68 2.45 -10.78
CA VAL A 167 4.59 0.98 -10.77
C VAL A 167 4.86 0.40 -12.16
N ILE A 168 5.83 -0.51 -12.23
CA ILE A 168 6.20 -1.26 -13.44
C ILE A 168 5.88 -2.74 -13.22
N ASP A 169 4.90 -3.25 -13.98
CA ASP A 169 4.61 -4.68 -14.04
C ASP A 169 5.68 -5.42 -14.85
N HIS A 170 6.48 -6.26 -14.19
CA HIS A 170 7.48 -7.09 -14.86
C HIS A 170 6.95 -8.49 -15.24
N GLN A 171 5.70 -8.84 -14.95
CA GLN A 171 5.10 -10.10 -15.38
C GLN A 171 5.84 -11.39 -14.95
N ASN A 172 6.60 -11.32 -13.86
CA ASN A 172 7.56 -12.35 -13.44
C ASN A 172 8.65 -12.70 -14.49
N ASN A 173 9.00 -11.76 -15.36
CA ASN A 173 10.03 -11.95 -16.38
C ASN A 173 10.86 -10.67 -16.59
N TYR A 174 12.17 -10.82 -16.76
CA TYR A 174 13.02 -9.70 -17.16
C TYR A 174 12.84 -9.39 -18.66
N SER A 175 12.98 -8.12 -19.05
CA SER A 175 13.03 -7.72 -20.46
C SER A 175 13.84 -6.44 -20.65
N ASP A 176 14.35 -6.21 -21.84
CA ASP A 176 15.02 -4.93 -22.16
C ASP A 176 14.04 -3.75 -22.05
N ASN A 177 12.76 -3.97 -22.34
CA ASN A 177 11.73 -2.94 -22.13
C ASN A 177 11.58 -2.56 -20.65
N LEU A 178 11.69 -3.52 -19.73
CA LEU A 178 11.71 -3.26 -18.29
C LEU A 178 12.89 -2.34 -17.93
N LEU A 179 14.09 -2.67 -18.42
CA LEU A 179 15.30 -1.86 -18.20
C LEU A 179 15.12 -0.44 -18.72
N GLU A 180 14.65 -0.26 -19.95
CA GLU A 180 14.42 1.07 -20.54
C GLU A 180 13.42 1.90 -19.73
N ARG A 181 12.36 1.28 -19.19
CA ARG A 181 11.39 1.98 -18.32
C ARG A 181 12.02 2.40 -16.99
N VAL A 182 12.90 1.60 -16.41
CA VAL A 182 13.63 1.95 -15.19
C VAL A 182 14.64 3.08 -15.46
N ILE A 183 15.39 3.02 -16.56
CA ILE A 183 16.32 4.09 -16.98
C ILE A 183 15.55 5.39 -17.19
N THR A 184 14.44 5.34 -17.93
CA THR A 184 13.59 6.51 -18.19
C THR A 184 13.09 7.12 -16.87
N SER A 185 12.54 6.30 -15.98
CA SER A 185 12.05 6.76 -14.68
C SER A 185 13.17 7.37 -13.82
N THR A 186 14.37 6.82 -13.87
CA THR A 186 15.53 7.33 -13.13
C THR A 186 15.96 8.70 -13.67
N ASN A 187 16.07 8.83 -15.00
CA ASN A 187 16.41 10.09 -15.67
C ASN A 187 15.33 11.17 -15.49
N GLU A 188 14.07 10.77 -15.25
CA GLU A 188 12.96 11.65 -14.87
C GLU A 188 12.93 12.03 -13.36
N GLY A 189 13.99 11.70 -12.62
CA GLY A 189 14.17 12.10 -11.23
C GLY A 189 13.63 11.11 -10.19
N ALA A 190 13.53 9.81 -10.50
CA ALA A 190 13.27 8.78 -9.50
C ALA A 190 14.61 8.16 -9.02
N PRO A 191 15.18 8.57 -7.87
CA PRO A 191 16.49 8.06 -7.43
C PRO A 191 16.43 6.67 -6.80
N TYR A 192 15.22 6.13 -6.58
CA TYR A 192 15.02 4.85 -5.91
C TYR A 192 14.23 3.88 -6.78
N VAL A 193 14.69 2.63 -6.80
CA VAL A 193 14.00 1.49 -7.42
C VAL A 193 13.74 0.43 -6.36
N VAL A 194 12.48 0.09 -6.11
CA VAL A 194 12.11 -1.07 -5.28
C VAL A 194 11.77 -2.22 -6.22
N CYS A 195 12.57 -3.28 -6.20
CA CYS A 195 12.41 -4.44 -7.08
C CYS A 195 11.95 -5.66 -6.30
N ALA A 196 10.95 -6.37 -6.84
CA ALA A 196 10.45 -7.63 -6.30
C ALA A 196 10.90 -8.85 -7.12
N TYR A 197 11.09 -9.98 -6.42
CA TYR A 197 11.35 -11.33 -6.96
C TYR A 197 12.77 -11.54 -7.49
N SER A 198 13.41 -12.62 -7.01
CA SER A 198 14.86 -12.82 -7.12
C SER A 198 15.39 -12.81 -8.56
N GLU A 199 14.71 -13.51 -9.48
CA GLU A 199 15.15 -13.65 -10.88
C GLU A 199 15.23 -12.30 -11.59
N VAL A 200 14.12 -11.55 -11.57
CA VAL A 200 14.02 -10.25 -12.22
C VAL A 200 14.97 -9.26 -11.57
N CYS A 201 15.09 -9.26 -10.25
CA CYS A 201 15.99 -8.36 -9.55
C CYS A 201 17.46 -8.63 -9.85
N ASN A 202 17.88 -9.90 -9.90
CA ASN A 202 19.26 -10.24 -10.22
C ASN A 202 19.61 -9.79 -11.65
N GLN A 203 18.73 -10.03 -12.62
CA GLN A 203 18.92 -9.59 -14.00
C GLN A 203 18.92 -8.06 -14.13
N LEU A 204 17.96 -7.38 -13.48
CA LEU A 204 17.86 -5.92 -13.52
C LEU A 204 19.10 -5.24 -12.95
N VAL A 205 19.59 -5.70 -11.79
CA VAL A 205 20.80 -5.12 -11.17
C VAL A 205 22.02 -5.31 -12.07
N LYS A 206 22.26 -6.53 -12.57
CA LYS A 206 23.36 -6.80 -13.50
C LYS A 206 23.30 -5.93 -14.74
N LYS A 207 22.10 -5.76 -15.31
CA LYS A 207 21.91 -4.99 -16.53
C LYS A 207 22.02 -3.50 -16.30
N LEU A 208 21.58 -2.98 -15.16
CA LEU A 208 21.85 -1.61 -14.76
C LEU A 208 23.35 -1.37 -14.64
N ASP A 209 24.12 -2.30 -14.07
CA ASP A 209 25.60 -2.23 -13.99
C ASP A 209 26.29 -2.12 -15.35
N GLU A 210 25.71 -2.73 -16.39
CA GLU A 210 26.21 -2.65 -17.78
C GLU A 210 25.84 -1.34 -18.51
N VAL A 211 24.95 -0.48 -17.97
CA VAL A 211 24.53 0.77 -18.64
C VAL A 211 25.64 1.83 -18.56
N GLU A 212 25.97 2.42 -19.72
CA GLU A 212 26.92 3.53 -19.86
C GLU A 212 26.47 4.79 -19.10
N GLU A 213 27.44 5.56 -18.58
CA GLU A 213 27.19 6.75 -17.76
C GLU A 213 26.44 7.85 -18.55
N GLU A 214 26.65 7.96 -19.86
CA GLU A 214 25.91 8.88 -20.73
C GLU A 214 24.41 8.58 -20.77
N ARG A 215 24.03 7.29 -20.65
CA ARG A 215 22.63 6.85 -20.66
C ARG A 215 22.00 6.89 -19.28
N LEU A 216 22.79 6.68 -18.23
CA LEU A 216 22.35 6.69 -16.84
C LEU A 216 23.37 7.45 -15.96
N PRO A 217 23.39 8.80 -16.00
CA PRO A 217 24.40 9.61 -15.32
C PRO A 217 24.35 9.49 -13.80
N LYS A 218 23.16 9.18 -13.26
CA LYS A 218 22.95 8.91 -11.84
C LYS A 218 22.23 7.57 -11.72
N ARG A 219 22.94 6.60 -11.17
CA ARG A 219 22.38 5.27 -10.90
C ARG A 219 21.38 5.37 -9.75
N PRO A 220 20.23 4.67 -9.83
CA PRO A 220 19.30 4.64 -8.73
C PRO A 220 19.83 3.74 -7.62
N ILE A 221 19.40 3.99 -6.39
CA ILE A 221 19.58 3.03 -5.30
C ILE A 221 18.46 1.99 -5.42
N VAL A 222 18.84 0.72 -5.52
CA VAL A 222 17.94 -0.41 -5.71
C VAL A 222 17.72 -1.14 -4.39
N ILE A 223 16.45 -1.26 -3.98
CA ILE A 223 16.05 -2.02 -2.81
C ILE A 223 15.29 -3.28 -3.26
N LEU A 224 15.88 -4.44 -2.97
CA LEU A 224 15.33 -5.74 -3.30
C LEU A 224 14.40 -6.20 -2.19
N THR A 225 13.13 -6.42 -2.52
CA THR A 225 12.11 -6.97 -1.61
C THR A 225 11.53 -8.24 -2.22
N LEU A 226 10.91 -9.11 -1.44
CA LEU A 226 10.40 -10.40 -1.95
C LEU A 226 11.43 -11.22 -2.75
N ALA A 227 12.72 -11.04 -2.44
CA ALA A 227 13.86 -11.60 -3.15
C ALA A 227 14.75 -12.36 -2.17
N SER A 228 14.60 -13.69 -2.12
CA SER A 228 15.23 -14.54 -1.11
C SER A 228 16.52 -15.22 -1.56
N ALA A 229 16.88 -15.18 -2.85
CA ALA A 229 18.08 -15.83 -3.34
C ALA A 229 19.36 -15.30 -2.68
N MET A 230 20.33 -16.18 -2.39
CA MET A 230 21.57 -15.80 -1.69
C MET A 230 22.62 -15.14 -2.60
N ASP A 231 22.51 -15.29 -3.92
CA ASP A 231 23.48 -14.85 -4.93
C ASP A 231 23.14 -13.47 -5.55
N LEU A 232 22.33 -12.67 -4.85
CA LEU A 232 22.00 -11.31 -5.27
C LEU A 232 23.24 -10.40 -5.14
N SER A 233 23.49 -9.59 -6.18
CA SER A 233 24.61 -8.64 -6.19
C SER A 233 24.27 -7.39 -5.37
N LEU A 234 24.69 -7.37 -4.11
CA LEU A 234 24.47 -6.24 -3.18
C LEU A 234 25.68 -5.31 -3.16
N GLY A 235 25.47 -4.02 -2.88
CA GLY A 235 26.52 -3.01 -2.92
C GLY A 235 26.23 -1.79 -2.06
N LYS A 236 27.27 -1.27 -1.41
CA LYS A 236 27.19 -0.08 -0.55
C LYS A 236 26.74 1.13 -1.39
N ASN A 237 25.75 1.86 -0.89
CA ASN A 237 25.15 3.02 -1.57
C ASN A 237 24.60 2.73 -2.98
N SER A 238 24.31 1.46 -3.29
CA SER A 238 23.79 1.08 -4.61
C SER A 238 22.66 0.06 -4.51
N VAL A 239 22.89 -1.10 -3.90
CA VAL A 239 21.93 -2.21 -3.91
C VAL A 239 21.84 -2.85 -2.54
N TYR A 240 20.63 -2.88 -2.00
CA TYR A 240 20.33 -3.47 -0.69
C TYR A 240 19.20 -4.47 -0.82
N ARG A 241 19.18 -5.51 0.02
CA ARG A 241 18.00 -6.35 0.21
C ARG A 241 17.26 -5.94 1.47
N PHE A 242 15.93 -6.09 1.50
CA PHE A 242 15.12 -6.03 2.70
C PHE A 242 14.01 -7.09 2.66
N HIS A 243 14.40 -8.35 2.90
CA HIS A 243 13.52 -9.52 2.85
C HIS A 243 14.22 -10.74 3.49
N PRO A 244 13.50 -11.75 4.03
CA PRO A 244 14.11 -12.99 4.49
C PRO A 244 14.77 -13.75 3.35
N ARG A 245 15.87 -14.44 3.64
CA ARG A 245 16.69 -15.14 2.66
C ARG A 245 16.40 -16.63 2.72
N ASN A 246 16.67 -17.32 1.62
CA ASN A 246 16.43 -18.75 1.49
C ASN A 246 17.16 -19.55 2.58
N ARG A 247 18.35 -19.08 3.00
CA ARG A 247 19.13 -19.70 4.07
C ARG A 247 18.42 -19.70 5.41
N GLU A 248 17.75 -18.61 5.80
CA GLU A 248 17.00 -18.56 7.05
C GLU A 248 15.82 -19.53 7.04
N ASP A 249 15.06 -19.56 5.94
CA ASP A 249 13.94 -20.49 5.75
C ASP A 249 14.41 -21.95 5.83
N ALA A 250 15.44 -22.28 5.05
CA ALA A 250 16.08 -23.60 5.07
C ALA A 250 16.51 -24.01 6.48
N SER A 251 17.20 -23.10 7.20
CA SER A 251 17.71 -23.34 8.55
C SER A 251 16.60 -23.66 9.55
N VAL A 252 15.51 -22.90 9.56
CA VAL A 252 14.43 -23.12 10.53
C VAL A 252 13.56 -24.33 10.20
N LEU A 253 13.29 -24.58 8.92
CA LEU A 253 12.49 -25.72 8.45
C LEU A 253 13.26 -27.03 8.65
N ALA A 254 14.51 -27.11 8.18
CA ALA A 254 15.36 -28.28 8.37
C ALA A 254 15.61 -28.55 9.86
N GLY A 255 15.86 -27.49 10.64
CA GLY A 255 16.03 -27.59 12.09
C GLY A 255 14.78 -28.09 12.81
N TYR A 256 13.58 -27.69 12.38
CA TYR A 256 12.32 -28.23 12.89
C TYR A 256 12.18 -29.72 12.57
N ALA A 257 12.28 -30.08 11.29
CA ALA A 257 12.11 -31.45 10.84
C ALA A 257 13.13 -32.42 11.48
N THR A 258 14.37 -31.98 11.69
CA THR A 258 15.40 -32.76 12.39
C THR A 258 15.03 -33.03 13.85
N ARG A 259 14.47 -32.03 14.57
CA ARG A 259 14.01 -32.20 15.96
C ARG A 259 12.84 -33.17 16.06
N GLU A 260 11.98 -33.21 15.04
CA GLU A 260 10.88 -34.17 14.90
C GLU A 260 11.34 -35.54 14.35
N ASN A 261 12.65 -35.81 14.33
CA ASN A 261 13.26 -37.07 13.93
C ASN A 261 13.06 -37.49 12.45
N MET A 262 12.69 -36.56 11.56
CA MET A 262 12.65 -36.81 10.12
C MET A 262 14.08 -37.05 9.59
N LYS A 263 14.28 -38.02 8.68
CA LYS A 263 15.61 -38.46 8.22
C LYS A 263 15.84 -38.24 6.74
N THR A 264 14.78 -38.34 5.95
CA THR A 264 14.80 -38.21 4.50
C THR A 264 14.02 -36.97 4.08
N ALA A 265 14.58 -36.20 3.16
CA ALA A 265 13.86 -35.07 2.57
C ALA A 265 14.01 -35.03 1.06
N SER A 266 12.97 -34.60 0.37
CA SER A 266 12.99 -34.21 -1.04
C SER A 266 12.57 -32.74 -1.16
N PHE A 267 12.56 -32.20 -2.38
CA PHE A 267 12.14 -30.84 -2.65
C PHE A 267 11.24 -30.74 -3.88
N ILE A 268 10.40 -29.71 -3.88
CA ILE A 268 9.63 -29.22 -5.03
C ILE A 268 9.94 -27.73 -5.15
N ALA A 269 10.62 -27.34 -6.23
CA ALA A 269 11.09 -25.98 -6.39
C ALA A 269 10.84 -25.43 -7.80
N THR A 270 10.72 -24.11 -7.93
CA THR A 270 10.66 -23.48 -9.25
C THR A 270 12.02 -23.60 -9.98
N ASP A 271 11.98 -23.81 -11.29
CA ASP A 271 13.15 -23.85 -12.16
C ASP A 271 13.64 -22.44 -12.54
N ASP A 272 14.01 -21.66 -11.54
CA ASP A 272 14.58 -20.31 -11.68
C ASP A 272 15.64 -20.03 -10.59
N SER A 273 16.26 -18.84 -10.57
CA SER A 273 17.27 -18.51 -9.54
C SER A 273 16.72 -18.63 -8.12
N PHE A 274 15.46 -18.27 -7.89
CA PHE A 274 14.83 -18.38 -6.57
C PHE A 274 14.71 -19.84 -6.13
N GLY A 275 14.03 -20.68 -6.92
CA GLY A 275 13.72 -22.05 -6.54
C GLY A 275 14.97 -22.94 -6.52
N ARG A 276 15.88 -22.77 -7.48
CA ARG A 276 17.18 -23.49 -7.48
C ARG A 276 18.05 -23.08 -6.30
N ASN A 277 18.11 -21.79 -5.97
CA ASN A 277 18.84 -21.34 -4.78
C ASN A 277 18.17 -21.88 -3.50
N ALA A 278 16.84 -21.86 -3.40
CA ALA A 278 16.12 -22.37 -2.23
C ALA A 278 16.37 -23.87 -2.00
N ALA A 279 16.25 -24.69 -3.05
CA ALA A 279 16.54 -26.11 -2.98
C ALA A 279 18.01 -26.39 -2.61
N LYS A 280 18.94 -25.62 -3.17
CA LYS A 280 20.37 -25.71 -2.83
C LYS A 280 20.61 -25.42 -1.34
N GLU A 281 20.15 -24.28 -0.84
CA GLU A 281 20.34 -23.90 0.57
C GLU A 281 19.65 -24.91 1.51
N PHE A 282 18.45 -25.39 1.17
CA PHE A 282 17.77 -26.43 1.95
C PHE A 282 18.58 -27.73 2.00
N ASN A 283 19.08 -28.21 0.86
CA ASN A 283 19.87 -29.43 0.79
C ASN A 283 21.18 -29.32 1.57
N GLU A 284 21.90 -28.20 1.45
CA GLU A 284 23.14 -27.96 2.20
C GLU A 284 22.88 -27.97 3.71
N VAL A 285 21.83 -27.26 4.17
CA VAL A 285 21.45 -27.24 5.58
C VAL A 285 21.01 -28.63 6.06
N TRP A 286 20.14 -29.31 5.31
CA TRP A 286 19.63 -30.64 5.66
C TRP A 286 20.75 -31.66 5.85
N GLN A 287 21.70 -31.69 4.91
CA GLN A 287 22.88 -32.56 4.97
C GLN A 287 23.78 -32.21 6.16
N SER A 288 23.96 -30.91 6.45
CA SER A 288 24.77 -30.48 7.60
C SER A 288 24.19 -30.94 8.95
N LEU A 289 22.88 -31.20 9.01
CA LEU A 289 22.17 -31.74 10.16
C LEU A 289 22.12 -33.28 10.18
N GLY A 290 22.80 -33.94 9.24
CA GLY A 290 22.85 -35.40 9.12
C GLY A 290 21.66 -36.04 8.40
N GLY A 291 20.83 -35.23 7.73
CA GLY A 291 19.71 -35.72 6.92
C GLY A 291 20.14 -36.27 5.55
N VAL A 292 19.34 -37.17 4.99
CA VAL A 292 19.53 -37.72 3.64
C VAL A 292 18.63 -36.98 2.66
N VAL A 293 19.20 -36.47 1.58
CA VAL A 293 18.46 -35.82 0.49
C VAL A 293 18.11 -36.85 -0.58
N MET A 294 16.83 -36.97 -0.88
CA MET A 294 16.29 -37.72 -2.01
C MET A 294 16.15 -36.81 -3.23
N GLU A 295 16.01 -37.42 -4.41
CA GLU A 295 15.78 -36.66 -5.64
C GLU A 295 14.51 -35.81 -5.52
N GLY A 296 14.63 -34.53 -5.85
CA GLY A 296 13.53 -33.57 -5.93
C GLY A 296 13.18 -33.20 -7.36
N ILE A 297 12.15 -32.38 -7.51
CA ILE A 297 11.66 -31.93 -8.82
C ILE A 297 11.73 -30.41 -8.95
N TYR A 298 12.21 -29.97 -10.11
CA TYR A 298 12.11 -28.58 -10.55
C TYR A 298 10.93 -28.41 -11.50
N LEU A 299 10.16 -27.35 -11.30
CA LEU A 299 8.98 -27.02 -12.08
C LEU A 299 9.16 -25.68 -12.79
N ASP A 300 8.96 -25.67 -14.10
CA ASP A 300 8.94 -24.44 -14.87
C ASP A 300 7.74 -23.58 -14.43
N SER A 301 8.03 -22.30 -14.13
CA SER A 301 7.10 -21.28 -13.67
C SER A 301 5.96 -20.95 -14.65
N VAL A 302 6.03 -21.39 -15.91
CA VAL A 302 4.97 -21.18 -16.91
C VAL A 302 4.00 -22.37 -17.07
N LEU A 303 4.19 -23.48 -16.35
CA LEU A 303 3.28 -24.61 -16.40
C LEU A 303 1.91 -24.28 -15.79
N SER A 304 0.85 -24.87 -16.35
CA SER A 304 -0.47 -24.83 -15.70
C SER A 304 -0.50 -25.69 -14.43
N GLU A 305 -1.37 -25.35 -13.48
CA GLU A 305 -1.56 -26.10 -12.22
C GLU A 305 -1.75 -27.60 -12.46
N ASP A 306 -2.57 -27.98 -13.45
CA ASP A 306 -2.83 -29.40 -13.79
C ASP A 306 -1.56 -30.13 -14.25
N VAL A 307 -0.74 -29.49 -15.09
CA VAL A 307 0.47 -30.09 -15.63
C VAL A 307 1.54 -30.19 -14.55
N ALA A 308 1.71 -29.13 -13.76
CA ALA A 308 2.63 -29.11 -12.62
C ALA A 308 2.23 -30.17 -11.57
N SER A 309 0.95 -30.26 -11.22
CA SER A 309 0.41 -31.24 -10.27
C SER A 309 0.59 -32.68 -10.73
N ARG A 310 0.42 -32.95 -12.04
CA ARG A 310 0.68 -34.28 -12.61
C ARG A 310 2.16 -34.66 -12.50
N LYS A 311 3.06 -33.74 -12.88
CA LYS A 311 4.51 -33.98 -12.76
C LYS A 311 4.94 -34.26 -11.32
N ILE A 312 4.41 -33.52 -10.35
CA ILE A 312 4.64 -33.79 -8.92
C ILE A 312 4.14 -35.20 -8.57
N SER A 313 2.92 -35.55 -8.97
CA SER A 313 2.32 -36.85 -8.66
C SER A 313 3.11 -38.02 -9.26
N GLU A 314 3.61 -37.87 -10.50
CA GLU A 314 4.47 -38.83 -11.17
C GLU A 314 5.80 -39.01 -10.44
N HIS A 315 6.45 -37.90 -10.04
CA HIS A 315 7.73 -37.93 -9.30
C HIS A 315 7.62 -38.66 -7.95
N PHE A 316 6.55 -38.40 -7.20
CA PHE A 316 6.32 -38.99 -5.88
C PHE A 316 5.42 -40.24 -5.93
N SER A 317 5.29 -40.89 -7.09
CA SER A 317 4.55 -42.14 -7.25
C SER A 317 5.31 -43.39 -6.75
N THR A 318 6.58 -43.22 -6.35
CA THR A 318 7.47 -44.30 -5.90
C THR A 318 7.10 -44.87 -4.53
N GLU A 319 7.54 -46.10 -4.23
CA GLU A 319 7.23 -46.77 -2.96
C GLU A 319 7.87 -46.10 -1.73
N GLN A 320 8.96 -45.35 -1.92
CA GLN A 320 9.69 -44.70 -0.83
C GLN A 320 9.37 -43.20 -0.79
N MET A 321 8.36 -42.83 -0.01
CA MET A 321 8.02 -41.44 0.26
C MET A 321 9.05 -40.84 1.25
N PRO A 322 9.59 -39.62 1.01
CA PRO A 322 10.42 -38.93 1.99
C PRO A 322 9.61 -38.58 3.25
N ASP A 323 10.30 -38.39 4.38
CA ASP A 323 9.67 -37.93 5.63
C ASP A 323 9.21 -36.47 5.51
N ALA A 324 9.96 -35.68 4.73
CA ALA A 324 9.72 -34.26 4.50
C ALA A 324 9.88 -33.87 3.02
N ILE A 325 9.05 -32.93 2.56
CA ILE A 325 9.15 -32.31 1.24
C ILE A 325 9.25 -30.81 1.43
N PHE A 326 10.40 -30.23 1.08
CA PHE A 326 10.59 -28.79 1.05
C PHE A 326 9.96 -28.18 -0.21
N THR A 327 9.10 -27.18 -0.04
CA THR A 327 8.37 -26.56 -1.15
C THR A 327 8.72 -25.09 -1.30
N SER A 328 9.19 -24.71 -2.48
CA SER A 328 9.56 -23.34 -2.85
C SER A 328 9.03 -23.01 -4.25
N LEU A 329 7.76 -22.63 -4.32
CA LEU A 329 7.01 -22.42 -5.57
C LEU A 329 6.23 -21.11 -5.58
N TYR A 330 6.08 -20.52 -6.76
CA TYR A 330 5.11 -19.44 -7.01
C TYR A 330 3.75 -19.94 -7.49
N GLN A 331 3.72 -21.12 -8.12
CA GLN A 331 2.53 -21.65 -8.78
C GLN A 331 1.57 -22.33 -7.79
N PRO A 332 0.25 -22.23 -8.01
CA PRO A 332 -0.70 -23.09 -7.33
C PRO A 332 -0.52 -24.53 -7.83
N VAL A 333 -0.09 -25.42 -6.94
CA VAL A 333 -0.07 -26.89 -7.14
C VAL A 333 -0.82 -27.57 -6.00
N THR A 334 -1.92 -26.93 -5.60
CA THR A 334 -2.55 -27.15 -4.29
C THR A 334 -3.12 -28.55 -4.14
N GLN A 335 -3.68 -29.13 -5.19
CA GLN A 335 -4.20 -30.49 -5.18
C GLN A 335 -3.08 -31.55 -4.99
N ALA A 336 -1.95 -31.40 -5.69
CA ALA A 336 -0.83 -32.32 -5.56
C ALA A 336 -0.22 -32.25 -4.15
N LEU A 337 -0.04 -31.03 -3.62
CA LEU A 337 0.47 -30.83 -2.26
C LEU A 337 -0.50 -31.36 -1.20
N ALA A 338 -1.81 -31.16 -1.34
CA ALA A 338 -2.80 -31.74 -0.43
C ALA A 338 -2.66 -33.27 -0.36
N ASN A 339 -2.53 -33.94 -1.51
CA ASN A 339 -2.30 -35.39 -1.56
C ASN A 339 -0.97 -35.81 -0.92
N LEU A 340 0.10 -35.04 -1.13
CA LEU A 340 1.41 -35.33 -0.53
C LEU A 340 1.41 -35.15 0.99
N SER A 341 0.69 -34.15 1.51
CA SER A 341 0.59 -33.89 2.95
C SER A 341 0.02 -35.08 3.73
N GLN A 342 -0.79 -35.93 3.09
CA GLN A 342 -1.32 -37.15 3.71
C GLN A 342 -0.25 -38.22 3.97
N LYS A 343 0.92 -38.11 3.32
CA LYS A 343 1.98 -39.14 3.32
C LYS A 343 3.31 -38.63 3.86
N SER A 344 3.63 -37.37 3.58
CA SER A 344 4.88 -36.70 3.98
C SER A 344 4.58 -35.39 4.70
N ASN A 345 5.52 -34.91 5.50
CA ASN A 345 5.48 -33.54 6.01
C ASN A 345 5.81 -32.57 4.88
N LEU A 346 5.05 -31.47 4.75
CA LEU A 346 5.34 -30.39 3.82
C LEU A 346 6.04 -29.27 4.59
N LEU A 347 7.22 -28.86 4.14
CA LEU A 347 7.99 -27.76 4.70
C LEU A 347 7.88 -26.55 3.76
N LEU A 348 7.03 -25.59 4.10
CA LEU A 348 6.71 -24.44 3.26
C LEU A 348 7.54 -23.21 3.66
N GLY A 349 8.27 -22.66 2.68
CA GLY A 349 9.03 -21.41 2.82
C GLY A 349 8.14 -20.18 3.09
N VAL A 350 8.75 -19.09 3.54
CA VAL A 350 8.03 -17.86 3.95
C VAL A 350 7.34 -17.16 2.77
N ASN A 351 7.85 -17.41 1.57
CA ASN A 351 7.34 -16.91 0.31
C ASN A 351 6.20 -17.75 -0.26
N TYR A 352 5.87 -18.90 0.33
CA TYR A 352 4.75 -19.69 -0.13
C TYR A 352 3.43 -18.94 0.20
N PRO A 353 2.59 -18.60 -0.79
CA PRO A 353 1.45 -17.71 -0.57
C PRO A 353 0.47 -18.25 0.48
N HIS A 354 0.07 -17.39 1.42
CA HIS A 354 -0.85 -17.79 2.50
C HIS A 354 -2.21 -18.27 1.98
N SER A 355 -2.74 -17.64 0.92
CA SER A 355 -3.96 -18.06 0.24
C SER A 355 -3.87 -19.50 -0.27
N LEU A 356 -2.70 -19.91 -0.76
CA LEU A 356 -2.47 -21.27 -1.24
C LEU A 356 -2.34 -22.26 -0.08
N VAL A 357 -1.80 -21.87 1.07
CA VAL A 357 -1.81 -22.71 2.29
C VAL A 357 -3.25 -22.99 2.74
N LEU A 358 -4.10 -21.95 2.77
CA LEU A 358 -5.52 -22.12 3.11
C LEU A 358 -6.25 -23.01 2.09
N LYS A 359 -5.89 -22.90 0.80
CA LYS A 359 -6.45 -23.77 -0.25
C LYS A 359 -6.07 -25.24 -0.06
N LEU A 360 -4.89 -25.56 0.50
CA LEU A 360 -4.52 -26.95 0.82
C LEU A 360 -5.54 -27.63 1.73
N GLU A 361 -6.03 -26.93 2.75
CA GLU A 361 -7.05 -27.45 3.67
C GLU A 361 -8.35 -27.78 2.92
N SER A 362 -8.80 -26.86 2.05
CA SER A 362 -10.00 -27.07 1.24
C SER A 362 -9.89 -28.20 0.22
N GLU A 363 -8.67 -28.52 -0.21
CA GLU A 363 -8.36 -29.64 -1.12
C GLU A 363 -8.11 -30.96 -0.36
N GLY A 364 -8.34 -30.99 0.96
CA GLY A 364 -8.22 -32.19 1.80
C GLY A 364 -6.80 -32.48 2.30
N GLY A 365 -5.93 -31.48 2.40
CA GLY A 365 -4.61 -31.60 2.99
C GLY A 365 -4.63 -31.86 4.49
N ASP A 366 -3.67 -32.64 5.00
CA ASP A 366 -3.45 -32.84 6.44
C ASP A 366 -2.61 -31.67 6.99
N MET A 367 -3.30 -30.66 7.54
CA MET A 367 -2.65 -29.45 8.04
C MET A 367 -1.72 -29.71 9.23
N SER A 368 -1.86 -30.83 9.95
CA SER A 368 -0.93 -31.21 11.02
C SER A 368 0.48 -31.55 10.49
N ARG A 369 0.57 -31.89 9.21
CA ARG A 369 1.81 -32.20 8.47
C ARG A 369 2.28 -31.04 7.60
N VAL A 370 1.62 -29.89 7.66
CA VAL A 370 2.04 -28.67 6.95
C VAL A 370 2.81 -27.79 7.92
N ILE A 371 4.12 -27.68 7.73
CA ILE A 371 5.02 -26.86 8.55
C ILE A 371 5.34 -25.61 7.74
N VAL A 372 5.10 -24.44 8.32
CA VAL A 372 5.40 -23.15 7.69
C VAL A 372 6.56 -22.45 8.40
N SER A 373 7.38 -21.76 7.63
CA SER A 373 8.35 -20.80 8.15
C SER A 373 7.77 -19.40 8.20
N LEU A 374 8.01 -18.70 9.30
CA LEU A 374 7.49 -17.37 9.55
C LEU A 374 8.55 -16.51 10.24
N PRO A 375 8.62 -15.21 9.94
CA PRO A 375 9.43 -14.31 10.73
C PRO A 375 8.89 -14.20 12.15
N LEU A 376 9.76 -14.20 13.16
CA LEU A 376 9.35 -14.21 14.57
C LEU A 376 8.44 -13.04 14.95
N TYR A 377 8.61 -11.90 14.30
CA TYR A 377 7.79 -10.72 14.55
C TYR A 377 6.35 -10.85 14.00
N LYS A 378 6.13 -11.69 12.98
CA LYS A 378 4.79 -12.00 12.47
C LYS A 378 3.97 -12.73 13.54
N LEU A 379 4.62 -13.56 14.35
CA LEU A 379 4.02 -14.19 15.53
C LEU A 379 3.69 -13.18 16.64
N ARG A 380 4.18 -11.94 16.55
CA ARG A 380 4.01 -10.88 17.55
C ARG A 380 3.05 -9.77 17.12
N SER A 381 2.56 -9.77 15.87
CA SER A 381 1.65 -8.74 15.35
C SER A 381 0.58 -9.34 14.43
N PRO A 382 -0.62 -9.64 14.96
CA PRO A 382 -1.71 -10.29 14.22
C PRO A 382 -2.38 -9.40 13.16
N GLU A 383 -2.05 -8.11 13.10
CA GLU A 383 -2.59 -7.14 12.12
C GLU A 383 -1.93 -7.26 10.72
N LEU A 384 -0.91 -8.10 10.57
CA LEU A 384 -0.08 -8.18 9.36
C LEU A 384 -0.59 -9.28 8.42
N GLN A 385 -1.27 -8.88 7.34
CA GLN A 385 -2.10 -9.78 6.52
C GLN A 385 -1.35 -10.92 5.80
N ASN A 386 -0.12 -10.72 5.31
CA ASN A 386 0.76 -11.80 4.84
C ASN A 386 2.23 -11.31 4.69
N THR A 387 3.16 -12.20 4.33
CA THR A 387 4.59 -11.86 4.16
C THR A 387 4.83 -10.88 3.00
N GLY A 388 4.17 -11.10 1.85
CA GLY A 388 4.36 -10.30 0.64
C GLY A 388 3.98 -8.82 0.80
N GLY A 389 2.75 -8.56 1.24
CA GLY A 389 2.26 -7.21 1.50
C GLY A 389 3.02 -6.53 2.64
N LEU A 390 3.36 -7.27 3.70
CA LEU A 390 4.12 -6.78 4.83
C LEU A 390 5.51 -6.29 4.43
N PHE A 391 6.31 -7.11 3.75
CA PHE A 391 7.65 -6.67 3.34
C PHE A 391 7.60 -5.56 2.30
N THR A 392 6.58 -5.53 1.43
CA THR A 392 6.34 -4.37 0.55
C THR A 392 6.11 -3.10 1.35
N PHE A 393 5.18 -3.13 2.32
CA PHE A 393 4.87 -1.99 3.20
C PHE A 393 6.11 -1.52 3.96
N LEU A 394 6.83 -2.46 4.59
CA LEU A 394 7.99 -2.16 5.42
C LEU A 394 9.16 -1.61 4.60
N THR A 395 9.39 -2.17 3.41
CA THR A 395 10.45 -1.71 2.49
C THR A 395 10.20 -0.26 2.09
N LEU A 396 8.98 0.03 1.63
CA LEU A 396 8.59 1.37 1.21
C LEU A 396 8.64 2.35 2.38
N LYS A 397 8.06 1.99 3.54
CA LYS A 397 8.11 2.82 4.75
C LYS A 397 9.55 3.14 5.15
N LYS A 398 10.40 2.13 5.23
CA LYS A 398 11.81 2.29 5.60
C LYS A 398 12.55 3.20 4.60
N LEU A 399 12.35 2.98 3.30
CA LEU A 399 12.97 3.80 2.26
C LEU A 399 12.57 5.28 2.39
N MET A 400 11.28 5.55 2.62
CA MET A 400 10.78 6.91 2.81
C MET A 400 11.32 7.57 4.10
N GLU A 401 11.48 6.81 5.19
CA GLU A 401 12.10 7.31 6.42
C GLU A 401 13.59 7.63 6.24
N VAL A 402 14.30 6.79 5.48
CA VAL A 402 15.70 6.99 5.13
C VAL A 402 15.86 8.23 4.26
N ASP A 403 15.03 8.39 3.24
CA ASP A 403 15.06 9.56 2.36
C ASP A 403 14.79 10.87 3.12
N GLN A 404 13.79 10.91 4.01
CA GLN A 404 13.55 12.08 4.85
C GLN A 404 14.71 12.41 5.80
N ALA A 405 15.45 11.40 6.27
CA ALA A 405 16.62 11.64 7.09
C ALA A 405 17.77 12.26 6.28
N LEU A 406 17.95 11.86 5.02
CA LEU A 406 18.94 12.42 4.10
C LEU A 406 18.61 13.88 3.74
N GLU A 407 17.33 14.26 3.69
CA GLU A 407 16.91 15.66 3.51
C GLU A 407 17.29 16.54 4.72
N GLN A 408 17.29 15.97 5.94
CA GLN A 408 17.58 16.71 7.18
C GLN A 408 19.07 16.80 7.49
N ASP A 409 19.85 15.83 7.06
CA ASP A 409 21.29 15.73 7.32
C ASP A 409 22.04 15.40 6.04
N THR A 410 22.59 16.45 5.40
CA THR A 410 23.29 16.33 4.12
C THR A 410 24.65 15.63 4.22
N GLU A 411 25.18 15.41 5.43
CA GLU A 411 26.42 14.66 5.63
C GLU A 411 26.16 13.15 5.79
N LEU A 412 24.90 12.76 6.01
CA LEU A 412 24.49 11.37 6.16
C LEU A 412 24.51 10.66 4.80
N THR A 413 25.21 9.53 4.70
CA THR A 413 25.14 8.70 3.47
C THR A 413 23.91 7.80 3.50
N PHE A 414 23.48 7.31 2.32
CA PHE A 414 22.37 6.37 2.27
C PHE A 414 22.65 5.10 3.07
N ASP A 415 23.85 4.51 3.00
CA ASP A 415 24.24 3.34 3.80
C ASP A 415 24.06 3.64 5.30
N ASP A 416 24.58 4.77 5.77
CA ASP A 416 24.49 5.13 7.20
C ASP A 416 23.04 5.29 7.62
N ALA A 417 22.22 5.99 6.82
CA ALA A 417 20.79 6.14 7.08
C ALA A 417 20.05 4.79 7.04
N TRP A 418 20.33 3.96 6.03
CA TRP A 418 19.71 2.66 5.83
C TRP A 418 19.93 1.72 7.01
N TRP A 419 21.10 1.76 7.64
CA TRP A 419 21.40 0.96 8.83
C TRP A 419 20.96 1.63 10.14
N LYS A 420 21.02 2.96 10.24
CA LYS A 420 20.65 3.73 11.44
C LYS A 420 19.14 3.72 11.68
N TYR A 421 18.36 3.94 10.63
CA TYR A 421 16.90 3.83 10.67
C TYR A 421 16.54 2.36 10.42
N GLY A 422 16.80 1.55 11.46
CA GLY A 422 16.44 0.15 11.49
C GLY A 422 14.96 -0.02 11.14
N GLY A 423 14.62 -1.11 10.44
CA GLY A 423 13.20 -1.44 10.23
C GLY A 423 12.44 -1.45 11.57
N PRO A 424 11.12 -1.31 11.59
CA PRO A 424 10.35 -1.08 12.82
C PRO A 424 10.83 -1.95 13.98
N GLY A 425 10.99 -1.38 15.18
CA GLY A 425 11.69 -2.01 16.31
C GLY A 425 11.18 -3.38 16.77
N TYR A 426 10.03 -3.84 16.27
CA TYR A 426 9.52 -5.20 16.44
C TYR A 426 10.19 -6.24 15.50
N LEU A 427 10.89 -5.79 14.45
CA LEU A 427 11.69 -6.59 13.55
C LEU A 427 13.11 -6.71 14.09
N THR A 428 13.45 -7.87 14.65
CA THR A 428 14.85 -8.15 15.00
C THR A 428 15.61 -8.52 13.73
N PHE A 429 16.35 -7.55 13.19
CA PHE A 429 17.31 -7.80 12.12
C PHE A 429 18.73 -7.72 12.64
N GLU A 430 19.58 -8.62 12.14
CA GLU A 430 21.02 -8.50 12.29
C GLU A 430 21.60 -8.06 10.94
N ARG A 431 22.47 -7.05 10.95
CA ARG A 431 23.23 -6.63 9.77
C ARG A 431 24.21 -7.75 9.41
N ASP A 432 24.17 -8.18 8.15
CA ASP A 432 25.09 -9.15 7.59
C ASP A 432 25.70 -8.55 6.31
N GLY A 433 26.73 -7.71 6.47
CA GLY A 433 27.29 -6.94 5.36
C GLY A 433 26.31 -5.90 4.80
N GLN A 434 25.88 -6.11 3.54
CA GLN A 434 24.87 -5.29 2.84
C GLN A 434 23.46 -5.91 2.85
N ASP A 435 23.29 -6.87 3.73
CA ASP A 435 22.13 -7.74 3.80
C ASP A 435 21.53 -7.75 5.21
N TYR A 436 20.34 -8.33 5.33
CA TYR A 436 19.64 -8.51 6.59
C TYR A 436 19.45 -9.98 6.87
N ARG A 437 19.82 -10.38 8.08
CA ARG A 437 19.39 -11.64 8.65
C ARG A 437 18.09 -11.41 9.42
N VAL A 438 17.04 -12.12 9.02
CA VAL A 438 15.73 -12.07 9.69
C VAL A 438 15.64 -13.24 10.66
N MET A 439 15.20 -12.97 11.88
CA MET A 439 14.92 -14.05 12.82
C MET A 439 13.64 -14.78 12.43
N MET A 440 13.76 -16.06 12.09
CA MET A 440 12.67 -16.92 11.62
C MET A 440 12.31 -18.01 12.63
N ARG A 441 11.14 -18.62 12.48
CA ARG A 441 10.71 -19.84 13.18
C ARG A 441 9.91 -20.72 12.23
N ALA A 442 10.01 -22.03 12.44
CA ALA A 442 9.12 -23.01 11.83
C ALA A 442 8.15 -23.59 12.86
N ALA A 443 6.90 -23.80 12.45
CA ALA A 443 5.86 -24.44 13.25
C ALA A 443 4.80 -25.09 12.33
N PRO A 444 4.01 -26.05 12.84
CA PRO A 444 2.81 -26.51 12.15
C PRO A 444 1.91 -25.32 11.80
N PHE A 445 1.24 -25.40 10.66
CA PHE A 445 0.29 -24.39 10.25
C PHE A 445 -0.91 -24.40 11.19
N ASP A 446 -1.22 -23.23 11.72
CA ASP A 446 -2.43 -22.95 12.46
C ASP A 446 -2.92 -21.58 12.00
N GLN A 447 -4.20 -21.49 11.63
CA GLN A 447 -4.82 -20.23 11.21
C GLN A 447 -4.70 -19.16 12.30
N SER A 448 -4.66 -19.54 13.59
CA SER A 448 -4.48 -18.63 14.72
C SER A 448 -3.14 -17.88 14.68
N LEU A 449 -2.11 -18.43 14.02
CA LEU A 449 -0.83 -17.76 13.76
C LEU A 449 -0.99 -16.50 12.88
N TYR A 450 -2.16 -16.34 12.25
CA TYR A 450 -2.52 -15.26 11.35
C TYR A 450 -3.80 -14.53 11.76
N SER A 451 -4.48 -14.96 12.83
CA SER A 451 -5.81 -14.46 13.19
C SER A 451 -6.11 -14.57 14.69
N GLN A 452 -5.55 -13.68 15.51
CA GLN A 452 -6.16 -13.33 16.80
C GLN A 452 -5.99 -11.84 17.13
N PRO A 453 -7.08 -11.06 17.23
CA PRO A 453 -7.05 -9.76 17.88
C PRO A 453 -7.28 -9.97 19.39
N MET A 454 -6.43 -9.43 20.28
CA MET A 454 -6.89 -9.09 21.63
C MET A 454 -5.96 -8.15 22.40
N GLU A 455 -6.63 -7.21 23.07
CA GLU A 455 -6.30 -6.17 24.06
C GLU A 455 -4.85 -5.64 24.20
N PRO A 456 -4.70 -4.31 24.35
CA PRO A 456 -3.41 -3.66 24.51
C PRO A 456 -2.73 -4.18 25.77
N ALA A 457 -1.69 -5.00 25.60
CA ALA A 457 -0.79 -5.36 26.67
C ALA A 457 -0.08 -4.09 27.14
N ASN A 458 -0.53 -3.55 28.27
CA ASN A 458 0.19 -2.60 29.09
C ASN A 458 1.50 -3.25 29.55
N VAL A 459 2.52 -3.23 28.70
CA VAL A 459 3.87 -3.64 29.09
C VAL A 459 4.63 -2.36 29.42
N LYS A 460 4.61 -2.00 30.71
CA LYS A 460 5.65 -1.14 31.26
C LYS A 460 6.99 -1.85 31.09
N PRO A 461 8.04 -1.19 30.59
CA PRO A 461 9.38 -1.75 30.65
C PRO A 461 9.79 -1.80 32.13
N GLN A 462 10.08 -3.00 32.64
CA GLN A 462 10.83 -3.16 33.87
C GLN A 462 12.33 -3.24 33.55
N PRO A 463 13.18 -2.73 34.47
CA PRO A 463 14.53 -2.25 34.19
C PRO A 463 15.54 -3.31 33.75
#